data_AF-A0A524LBK8-F1
#
_entry.id   AF-A0A524LBK8-F1
#
_cell.length_a   1.000
_cell.length_b   1.000
_cell.length_c   1.000
_cell.angle_alpha   90.00
_cell.angle_beta   90.00
_cell.angle_gamma   90.00
#
_symmetry.space_group_name_H-M   'P 1'
#
loop_
_entity.id
_entity.type
_entity.pdbx_description
1 polymer ?
#
loop_
_entity_poly.entity_id
_entity_poly.type
_entity_poly.pdbx_seq_one_letter_code
_entity_poly.pdbx_strand_id
1 'polypeptide(L)'
;MLSKSKKGKTVSKKPVALIALIVVLIGSNIGTVYYFMFYRPSVPLEDVPMAIQDVTSNPAAFIGKVITITGYYVISANYSMLVESLMSFMNNSLQPSNYILVTGAPPPSMEQYLGLQCDVKGTGEWADQSDGVLGVRYSGHVGRQSEATFPGIYKDAVRDMDYLIEHIQLPVDLDAEKYAILYSGGIKPEKAYYRYWNDIIYMHFLLQMKGYSSDNIYVVYKDGVGEDPYTPVDYPATHASLDTVFAQLSVEMGARDTLFFYTTNHGGNGGISVWDPMDSSGALTHAQVSDWLDSITCDHMIIVMEQCVSGKFIQYISAANRVILTACSDGESSFGCDTEGQWDEFVYHFMSALYGFKLPGGLGDADADYYSDGQISMREAFIYAAVHDSREETPLYCDNDTGVGLSVGPVVFGTGFLGDTIFL
;
A
#
# COMPACT_ATOMS: atom_id res chain seq x y z
N MET A 1 89.85 -42.58 3.82
CA MET A 1 89.44 -43.48 2.72
C MET A 1 87.94 -43.75 2.82
N LEU A 2 87.19 -43.31 1.81
CA LEU A 2 85.85 -43.72 1.35
C LEU A 2 84.92 -44.52 2.31
N SER A 3 83.91 -43.83 2.85
CA SER A 3 82.69 -44.44 3.40
C SER A 3 81.58 -44.42 2.34
N LYS A 4 81.07 -45.60 1.95
CA LYS A 4 80.02 -45.78 0.93
C LYS A 4 78.66 -45.40 1.51
N SER A 5 78.02 -44.39 0.91
CA SER A 5 76.61 -44.05 1.08
C SER A 5 75.70 -45.16 0.50
N LYS A 6 74.85 -45.76 1.34
CA LYS A 6 73.72 -46.59 0.91
C LYS A 6 72.51 -45.69 0.69
N LYS A 7 72.12 -45.49 -0.58
CA LYS A 7 70.83 -44.91 -0.98
C LYS A 7 69.69 -45.86 -0.57
N GLY A 8 68.83 -45.43 0.35
CA GLY A 8 67.52 -46.05 0.58
C GLY A 8 66.58 -45.70 -0.57
N LYS A 9 66.01 -46.73 -1.22
CA LYS A 9 64.91 -46.58 -2.19
C LYS A 9 63.62 -46.28 -1.42
N THR A 10 63.10 -45.06 -1.53
CA THR A 10 61.72 -44.74 -1.15
C THR A 10 60.79 -45.22 -2.28
N VAL A 11 60.00 -46.25 -1.98
CA VAL A 11 58.96 -46.77 -2.87
C VAL A 11 57.81 -45.75 -2.88
N SER A 12 57.57 -45.14 -4.05
CA SER A 12 56.37 -44.33 -4.30
C SER A 12 55.13 -45.20 -4.10
N LYS A 13 54.41 -44.98 -2.99
CA LYS A 13 53.09 -45.57 -2.79
C LYS A 13 52.16 -44.90 -3.81
N LYS A 14 51.73 -45.66 -4.82
CA LYS A 14 50.71 -45.22 -5.79
C LYS A 14 49.51 -44.65 -5.02
N PRO A 15 48.88 -43.56 -5.48
CA PRO A 15 47.82 -42.88 -4.76
C PRO A 15 46.50 -43.63 -4.99
N VAL A 16 46.45 -44.89 -4.56
CA VAL A 16 45.30 -45.80 -4.73
C VAL A 16 44.05 -45.18 -4.10
N ALA A 17 44.20 -44.47 -2.98
CA ALA A 17 43.11 -43.75 -2.32
C ALA A 17 42.57 -42.60 -3.18
N LEU A 18 43.43 -41.83 -3.85
CA LEU A 18 43.00 -40.72 -4.71
C LEU A 18 42.31 -41.22 -5.97
N ILE A 19 42.84 -42.29 -6.57
CA ILE A 19 42.24 -42.94 -7.75
C ILE A 19 40.89 -43.53 -7.38
N ALA A 20 40.77 -44.20 -6.22
CA ALA A 20 39.49 -44.71 -5.73
C ALA A 20 38.47 -43.59 -5.50
N LEU A 21 38.88 -42.46 -4.91
CA LEU A 21 38.02 -41.29 -4.70
C LEU A 21 37.52 -40.70 -6.03
N ILE A 22 38.40 -40.57 -7.01
CA ILE A 22 38.04 -40.06 -8.35
C ILE A 22 37.04 -40.99 -9.03
N VAL A 23 37.25 -42.32 -8.95
CA VAL A 23 36.32 -43.29 -9.53
C VAL A 23 34.95 -43.25 -8.84
N VAL A 24 34.91 -43.07 -7.51
CA VAL A 24 33.66 -42.89 -6.77
C VAL A 24 32.95 -41.60 -7.18
N LEU A 25 33.67 -40.49 -7.33
CA LEU A 25 33.10 -39.20 -7.76
C LEU A 25 32.59 -39.22 -9.21
N ILE A 26 33.29 -39.91 -10.10
CA ILE A 26 32.84 -40.10 -11.48
C ILE A 26 31.61 -41.01 -11.50
N GLY A 27 31.65 -42.12 -10.76
CA GLY A 27 30.52 -43.04 -10.64
C GLY A 27 29.28 -42.37 -10.04
N SER A 28 29.43 -41.54 -9.02
CA SER A 28 28.32 -40.80 -8.41
C SER A 28 27.75 -39.77 -9.37
N ASN A 29 28.59 -39.00 -10.09
CA ASN A 29 28.10 -38.02 -11.06
C ASN A 29 27.41 -38.68 -12.26
N ILE A 30 27.96 -39.78 -12.79
CA ILE A 30 27.31 -40.55 -13.86
C ILE A 30 25.98 -41.13 -13.35
N GLY A 31 25.95 -41.65 -12.12
CA GLY A 31 24.72 -42.12 -11.47
C GLY A 31 23.68 -41.00 -11.33
N THR A 32 24.10 -39.80 -10.93
CA THR A 32 23.23 -38.63 -10.84
C THR A 32 22.67 -38.23 -12.21
N VAL A 33 23.52 -38.14 -13.24
CA VAL A 33 23.09 -37.81 -14.61
C VAL A 33 22.15 -38.88 -15.15
N TYR A 34 22.46 -40.16 -14.96
CA TYR A 34 21.62 -41.26 -15.39
C TYR A 34 20.26 -41.26 -14.67
N TYR A 35 20.25 -40.98 -13.36
CA TYR A 35 19.04 -40.84 -12.56
C TYR A 35 18.14 -39.72 -13.09
N PHE A 36 18.69 -38.54 -13.39
CA PHE A 36 17.91 -37.41 -13.90
C PHE A 36 17.51 -37.55 -15.38
N MET A 37 18.28 -38.26 -16.20
CA MET A 37 17.97 -38.44 -17.63
C MET A 37 17.01 -39.61 -17.91
N PHE A 38 17.05 -40.67 -17.10
CA PHE A 38 16.38 -41.93 -17.46
C PHE A 38 15.48 -42.50 -16.37
N TYR A 39 15.61 -42.05 -15.11
CA TYR A 39 14.88 -42.64 -13.98
C TYR A 39 13.87 -41.70 -13.34
N ARG A 40 14.08 -40.38 -13.40
CA ARG A 40 13.03 -39.42 -13.07
C ARG A 40 12.01 -39.43 -14.23
N PRO A 41 10.72 -39.70 -13.97
CA PRO A 41 9.69 -39.41 -14.95
C PRO A 41 9.83 -37.93 -15.34
N SER A 42 9.98 -37.62 -16.63
CA SER A 42 9.81 -36.25 -17.09
C SER A 42 8.41 -35.82 -16.66
N VAL A 43 8.32 -34.81 -15.79
CA VAL A 43 7.03 -34.24 -15.39
C VAL A 43 6.32 -33.83 -16.69
N PRO A 44 5.12 -34.36 -16.99
CA PRO A 44 4.36 -33.94 -18.17
C PRO A 44 4.31 -32.42 -18.22
N LEU A 45 4.44 -31.82 -19.41
CA LEU A 45 4.42 -30.35 -19.55
C LEU A 45 3.18 -29.70 -18.91
N GLU A 46 2.05 -30.41 -18.91
CA GLU A 46 0.80 -29.99 -18.25
C GLU A 46 0.86 -29.94 -16.72
N ASP A 47 1.82 -30.64 -16.10
CA ASP A 47 2.07 -30.70 -14.65
C ASP A 47 3.20 -29.76 -14.21
N VAL A 48 3.84 -29.05 -15.15
CA VAL A 48 4.82 -28.01 -14.85
C VAL A 48 4.06 -26.69 -14.65
N PRO A 49 4.06 -26.11 -13.43
CA PRO A 49 3.37 -24.85 -13.19
C PRO A 49 4.05 -23.71 -13.95
N MET A 50 3.25 -22.92 -14.67
CA MET A 50 3.70 -21.76 -15.44
C MET A 50 3.27 -20.46 -14.74
N ALA A 51 4.04 -19.39 -14.92
CA ALA A 51 3.60 -18.07 -14.48
C ALA A 51 2.48 -17.56 -15.39
N ILE A 52 1.62 -16.68 -14.87
CA ILE A 52 0.54 -16.07 -15.65
C ILE A 52 1.09 -15.37 -16.91
N GLN A 53 2.20 -14.65 -16.79
CA GLN A 53 2.84 -13.95 -17.91
C GLN A 53 3.32 -14.90 -19.04
N ASP A 54 3.73 -16.13 -18.71
CA ASP A 54 4.14 -17.14 -19.70
C ASP A 54 2.96 -17.58 -20.57
N VAL A 55 1.76 -17.60 -19.99
CA VAL A 55 0.52 -17.98 -20.68
C VAL A 55 -0.06 -16.80 -21.45
N THR A 56 -0.12 -15.62 -20.83
CA THR A 56 -0.75 -14.43 -21.41
C THR A 56 0.08 -13.81 -22.55
N SER A 57 1.39 -14.03 -22.59
CA SER A 57 2.26 -13.55 -23.69
C SER A 57 2.08 -14.31 -25.00
N ASN A 58 1.55 -15.55 -24.97
CA ASN A 58 1.22 -16.33 -26.16
C ASN A 58 -0.05 -17.18 -25.99
N PRO A 59 -1.23 -16.56 -25.86
CA PRO A 59 -2.44 -17.25 -25.43
C PRO A 59 -2.87 -18.38 -26.36
N ALA A 60 -2.75 -18.16 -27.68
CA ALA A 60 -3.15 -19.11 -28.70
C ALA A 60 -2.45 -20.47 -28.59
N ALA A 61 -1.25 -20.51 -27.98
CA ALA A 61 -0.53 -21.76 -27.77
C ALA A 61 -1.14 -22.66 -26.68
N PHE A 62 -2.00 -22.11 -25.82
CA PHE A 62 -2.52 -22.77 -24.62
C PHE A 62 -4.04 -23.01 -24.65
N ILE A 63 -4.78 -22.36 -25.55
CA ILE A 63 -6.21 -22.62 -25.74
C ILE A 63 -6.45 -24.09 -26.12
N GLY A 64 -7.37 -24.74 -25.42
CA GLY A 64 -7.75 -26.14 -25.59
C GLY A 64 -6.76 -27.15 -25.02
N LYS A 65 -5.66 -26.70 -24.39
CA LYS A 65 -4.66 -27.57 -23.76
C LYS A 65 -4.83 -27.60 -22.25
N VAL A 66 -4.47 -28.73 -21.65
CA VAL A 66 -4.37 -28.84 -20.18
C VAL A 66 -3.06 -28.19 -19.73
N ILE A 67 -3.18 -27.22 -18.83
CA ILE A 67 -2.08 -26.43 -18.29
C ILE A 67 -2.22 -26.30 -16.77
N THR A 68 -1.10 -26.08 -16.09
CA THR A 68 -1.06 -25.72 -14.68
C THR A 68 -0.49 -24.30 -14.55
N ILE A 69 -1.21 -23.43 -13.85
CA ILE A 69 -0.88 -22.01 -13.71
C ILE A 69 -0.68 -21.69 -12.24
N THR A 70 0.43 -21.03 -11.92
CA THR A 70 0.70 -20.49 -10.58
C THR A 70 0.19 -19.06 -10.50
N GLY A 71 -0.58 -18.76 -9.46
CA GLY A 71 -0.97 -17.39 -9.11
C GLY A 71 -1.53 -17.32 -7.70
N TYR A 72 -1.86 -16.10 -7.24
CA TYR A 72 -2.60 -15.92 -6.01
C TYR A 72 -4.10 -16.09 -6.28
N TYR A 73 -4.77 -16.90 -5.47
CA TYR A 73 -6.19 -17.17 -5.66
C TYR A 73 -7.04 -16.12 -4.96
N VAL A 74 -7.93 -15.48 -5.71
CA VAL A 74 -8.84 -14.44 -5.23
C VAL A 74 -10.22 -14.61 -5.87
N ILE A 75 -11.24 -13.99 -5.26
CA ILE A 75 -12.59 -13.91 -5.81
C ILE A 75 -12.96 -12.43 -5.90
N SER A 76 -13.37 -11.96 -7.08
CA SER A 76 -13.90 -10.61 -7.29
C SER A 76 -15.19 -10.69 -8.10
N ALA A 77 -16.23 -9.98 -7.65
CA ALA A 77 -17.56 -9.99 -8.26
C ALA A 77 -18.11 -11.40 -8.56
N ASN A 78 -17.89 -12.35 -7.64
CA ASN A 78 -18.20 -13.79 -7.78
C ASN A 78 -17.42 -14.57 -8.85
N TYR A 79 -16.38 -13.97 -9.45
CA TYR A 79 -15.45 -14.67 -10.34
C TYR A 79 -14.22 -15.11 -9.57
N SER A 80 -13.95 -16.41 -9.59
CA SER A 80 -12.69 -16.97 -9.11
C SER A 80 -11.58 -16.66 -10.12
N MET A 81 -10.42 -16.21 -9.66
CA MET A 81 -9.30 -15.87 -10.53
C MET A 81 -7.95 -16.15 -9.88
N LEU A 82 -6.95 -16.35 -10.72
CA LEU A 82 -5.54 -16.31 -10.35
C LEU A 82 -4.96 -14.98 -10.79
N VAL A 83 -4.29 -14.29 -9.89
CA VAL A 83 -3.59 -13.03 -10.17
C VAL A 83 -2.09 -13.22 -10.02
N GLU A 84 -1.31 -12.58 -10.87
CA GLU A 84 0.15 -12.65 -10.81
C GLU A 84 0.67 -12.06 -9.50
N SER A 85 0.04 -10.99 -9.06
CA SER A 85 0.34 -10.26 -7.84
C SER A 85 -0.95 -9.88 -7.14
N LEU A 86 -1.03 -10.14 -5.82
CA LEU A 86 -2.09 -9.61 -4.98
C LEU A 86 -2.12 -8.07 -5.04
N MET A 87 -0.97 -7.42 -5.20
CA MET A 87 -0.89 -5.96 -5.31
C MET A 87 -1.62 -5.46 -6.58
N SER A 88 -1.46 -6.14 -7.71
CA SER A 88 -2.18 -5.79 -8.95
C SER A 88 -3.69 -5.98 -8.82
N PHE A 89 -4.13 -6.96 -8.04
CA PHE A 89 -5.53 -7.16 -7.69
C PHE A 89 -6.06 -6.07 -6.76
N MET A 90 -5.34 -5.80 -5.67
CA MET A 90 -5.76 -4.84 -4.64
C MET A 90 -5.78 -3.39 -5.17
N ASN A 91 -4.88 -3.03 -6.10
CA ASN A 91 -4.81 -1.68 -6.68
C ASN A 91 -5.68 -1.52 -7.95
N ASN A 92 -6.66 -2.40 -8.16
CA ASN A 92 -7.52 -2.44 -9.35
C ASN A 92 -6.75 -2.34 -10.69
N SER A 93 -5.52 -2.85 -10.72
CA SER A 93 -4.59 -2.78 -11.85
C SER A 93 -4.62 -4.06 -12.67
N LEU A 94 -5.75 -4.77 -12.65
CA LEU A 94 -5.94 -5.99 -13.43
C LEU A 94 -5.99 -5.64 -14.92
N GLN A 95 -5.15 -6.33 -15.68
CA GLN A 95 -5.05 -6.24 -17.13
C GLN A 95 -5.02 -7.67 -17.67
N PRO A 96 -5.49 -7.93 -18.90
CA PRO A 96 -5.50 -9.29 -19.47
C PRO A 96 -4.15 -10.02 -19.45
N SER A 97 -3.05 -9.29 -19.27
CA SER A 97 -1.69 -9.84 -19.13
C SER A 97 -1.34 -10.38 -17.75
N ASN A 98 -2.04 -10.00 -16.67
CA ASN A 98 -1.63 -10.23 -15.28
C ASN A 98 -2.63 -11.01 -14.41
N TYR A 99 -3.74 -11.48 -14.99
CA TYR A 99 -4.67 -12.39 -14.32
C TYR A 99 -5.30 -13.40 -15.29
N ILE A 100 -5.85 -14.47 -14.72
CA ILE A 100 -6.58 -15.52 -15.44
C ILE A 100 -7.82 -15.90 -14.62
N LEU A 101 -8.98 -15.98 -15.27
CA LEU A 101 -10.21 -16.45 -14.62
C LEU A 101 -10.18 -17.96 -14.42
N VAL A 102 -10.54 -18.43 -13.23
CA VAL A 102 -10.70 -19.86 -12.92
C VAL A 102 -12.16 -20.24 -13.19
N THR A 103 -12.40 -20.73 -14.40
CA THR A 103 -13.76 -21.06 -14.88
C THR A 103 -14.12 -22.52 -14.53
N GLY A 104 -15.38 -22.91 -14.73
CA GLY A 104 -15.80 -24.31 -14.52
C GLY A 104 -16.14 -24.68 -13.07
N ALA A 105 -16.46 -23.69 -12.24
CA ALA A 105 -16.90 -23.85 -10.85
C ALA A 105 -15.87 -24.58 -9.96
N PRO A 106 -14.79 -23.87 -9.53
CA PRO A 106 -13.85 -24.42 -8.56
C PRO A 106 -14.58 -24.92 -7.29
N PRO A 107 -14.14 -26.04 -6.70
CA PRO A 107 -14.79 -26.63 -5.53
C PRO A 107 -14.64 -25.73 -4.29
N PRO A 108 -15.53 -25.85 -3.27
CA PRO A 108 -15.43 -25.07 -2.03
C PRO A 108 -14.09 -25.19 -1.31
N SER A 109 -13.35 -26.30 -1.52
CA SER A 109 -12.01 -26.47 -0.96
C SER A 109 -10.99 -25.45 -1.47
N MET A 110 -11.25 -24.77 -2.58
CA MET A 110 -10.38 -23.70 -3.08
C MET A 110 -10.37 -22.48 -2.17
N GLU A 111 -11.42 -22.29 -1.36
CA GLU A 111 -11.52 -21.14 -0.46
C GLU A 111 -10.43 -21.10 0.61
N GLN A 112 -9.85 -22.26 0.96
CA GLN A 112 -8.70 -22.32 1.89
C GLN A 112 -7.43 -21.66 1.32
N TYR A 113 -7.40 -21.38 0.01
CA TYR A 113 -6.29 -20.75 -0.69
C TYR A 113 -6.56 -19.29 -1.05
N LEU A 114 -7.67 -18.71 -0.58
CA LEU A 114 -7.92 -17.29 -0.78
C LEU A 114 -6.78 -16.44 -0.21
N GLY A 115 -6.24 -15.55 -1.03
CA GLY A 115 -5.07 -14.74 -0.70
C GLY A 115 -3.74 -15.51 -0.72
N LEU A 116 -3.75 -16.81 -0.98
CA LEU A 116 -2.56 -17.65 -1.01
C LEU A 116 -2.18 -18.01 -2.45
N GLN A 117 -0.89 -18.24 -2.67
CA GLN A 117 -0.42 -18.77 -3.94
C GLN A 117 -0.84 -20.24 -4.08
N CYS A 118 -1.46 -20.58 -5.20
CA CYS A 118 -1.75 -21.96 -5.56
C CYS A 118 -1.50 -22.22 -7.05
N ASP A 119 -1.34 -23.49 -7.36
CA ASP A 119 -1.25 -24.00 -8.71
C ASP A 119 -2.63 -24.52 -9.12
N VAL A 120 -3.25 -23.95 -10.15
CA VAL A 120 -4.53 -24.42 -10.69
C VAL A 120 -4.28 -25.12 -12.01
N LYS A 121 -4.73 -26.38 -12.10
CA LYS A 121 -4.70 -27.20 -13.30
C LYS A 121 -6.05 -27.15 -14.00
N GLY A 122 -6.03 -26.92 -15.31
CA GLY A 122 -7.26 -26.89 -16.11
C GLY A 122 -7.01 -26.77 -17.60
N THR A 123 -8.09 -26.74 -18.37
CA THR A 123 -8.01 -26.52 -19.83
C THR A 123 -8.05 -25.02 -20.12
N GLY A 124 -7.04 -24.49 -20.82
CA GLY A 124 -7.00 -23.09 -21.21
C GLY A 124 -8.11 -22.72 -22.19
N GLU A 125 -8.76 -21.58 -21.99
CA GLU A 125 -9.85 -21.07 -22.82
C GLU A 125 -9.87 -19.54 -22.86
N TRP A 126 -10.69 -18.96 -23.73
CA TRP A 126 -11.02 -17.54 -23.67
C TRP A 126 -12.18 -17.37 -22.70
N ALA A 127 -11.99 -16.57 -21.66
CA ALA A 127 -13.10 -16.18 -20.80
C ALA A 127 -13.84 -14.98 -21.41
N ASP A 128 -13.09 -14.03 -21.98
CA ASP A 128 -13.60 -12.99 -22.88
C ASP A 128 -12.59 -12.78 -24.03
N GLN A 129 -12.99 -13.14 -25.26
CA GLN A 129 -12.10 -13.04 -26.41
C GLN A 129 -11.98 -11.59 -26.94
N SER A 130 -12.99 -10.75 -26.73
CA SER A 130 -12.96 -9.33 -27.13
C SER A 130 -11.94 -8.54 -26.32
N ASP A 131 -11.90 -8.80 -25.02
CA ASP A 131 -11.06 -8.08 -24.06
C ASP A 131 -9.72 -8.79 -23.80
N GLY A 132 -9.46 -9.91 -24.48
CA GLY A 132 -8.23 -10.67 -24.37
C GLY A 132 -8.08 -11.44 -23.05
N VAL A 133 -9.17 -11.59 -22.29
CA VAL A 133 -9.16 -12.22 -20.96
C VAL A 133 -9.15 -13.75 -21.09
N LEU A 134 -8.14 -14.36 -20.47
CA LEU A 134 -7.99 -15.80 -20.46
C LEU A 134 -8.71 -16.45 -19.29
N GLY A 135 -9.19 -17.66 -19.54
CA GLY A 135 -9.75 -18.56 -18.56
C GLY A 135 -8.97 -19.86 -18.49
N VAL A 136 -9.00 -20.48 -17.31
CA VAL A 136 -8.58 -21.86 -17.11
C VAL A 136 -9.77 -22.63 -16.53
N ARG A 137 -10.31 -23.55 -17.33
CA ARG A 137 -11.41 -24.41 -16.90
C ARG A 137 -10.90 -25.42 -15.90
N TYR A 138 -11.28 -25.22 -14.65
CA TYR A 138 -10.78 -25.93 -13.49
C TYR A 138 -10.89 -27.46 -13.62
N SER A 139 -9.81 -28.16 -13.26
CA SER A 139 -9.77 -29.63 -13.17
C SER A 139 -8.99 -30.16 -11.96
N GLY A 140 -8.17 -29.32 -11.31
CA GLY A 140 -7.42 -29.68 -10.10
C GLY A 140 -6.61 -28.50 -9.55
N HIS A 141 -6.03 -28.68 -8.37
CA HIS A 141 -5.19 -27.67 -7.74
C HIS A 141 -4.16 -28.28 -6.77
N VAL A 142 -3.08 -27.55 -6.52
CA VAL A 142 -2.09 -27.83 -5.47
C VAL A 142 -1.77 -26.53 -4.74
N GLY A 143 -1.95 -26.49 -3.42
CA GLY A 143 -1.58 -25.33 -2.62
C GLY A 143 -0.08 -25.20 -2.42
N ARG A 144 0.47 -23.98 -2.51
CA ARG A 144 1.84 -23.66 -2.10
C ARG A 144 1.79 -22.91 -0.77
N GLN A 145 2.16 -23.57 0.32
CA GLN A 145 2.29 -22.88 1.62
C GLN A 145 3.63 -22.12 1.66
N SER A 146 3.68 -20.97 0.97
CA SER A 146 4.64 -19.90 1.28
C SER A 146 3.83 -18.67 1.63
N GLU A 147 3.89 -18.26 2.90
CA GLU A 147 3.10 -17.17 3.46
C GLU A 147 3.53 -15.82 2.89
N ALA A 148 2.66 -15.20 2.11
CA ALA A 148 2.45 -13.77 2.16
C ALA A 148 1.07 -13.59 2.82
N THR A 149 1.00 -13.69 4.15
CA THR A 149 -0.24 -13.46 4.89
C THR A 149 -0.47 -11.96 4.97
N PHE A 150 -1.38 -11.45 4.15
CA PHE A 150 -2.01 -10.16 4.37
C PHE A 150 -3.33 -10.41 5.14
N PRO A 151 -3.54 -9.81 6.33
CA PRO A 151 -4.82 -9.86 7.00
C PRO A 151 -5.80 -8.91 6.28
N GLY A 152 -6.72 -9.48 5.51
CA GLY A 152 -7.77 -8.75 4.79
C GLY A 152 -8.82 -9.73 4.27
N ILE A 153 -10.09 -9.34 4.31
CA ILE A 153 -11.25 -10.19 4.06
C ILE A 153 -11.28 -10.62 2.57
N TYR A 154 -11.13 -11.92 2.27
CA TYR A 154 -11.09 -12.43 0.88
C TYR A 154 -12.42 -13.00 0.35
N LYS A 155 -13.52 -12.62 0.98
CA LYS A 155 -14.88 -12.90 0.50
C LYS A 155 -15.77 -11.71 0.76
N ASP A 156 -16.33 -11.18 -0.31
CA ASP A 156 -17.42 -10.22 -0.23
C ASP A 156 -18.67 -10.96 0.25
N ALA A 157 -19.13 -10.70 1.48
CA ALA A 157 -20.32 -11.36 2.03
C ALA A 157 -21.08 -10.44 3.00
N VAL A 158 -22.22 -9.92 2.52
CA VAL A 158 -23.20 -9.15 3.29
C VAL A 158 -23.99 -10.10 4.22
N ARG A 159 -24.19 -9.70 5.48
CA ARG A 159 -25.13 -10.36 6.40
C ARG A 159 -26.49 -9.68 6.36
N ASP A 160 -27.54 -10.48 6.52
CA ASP A 160 -28.96 -10.11 6.44
C ASP A 160 -29.36 -9.02 7.47
N MET A 161 -29.76 -7.85 6.96
CA MET A 161 -30.13 -6.62 7.69
C MET A 161 -31.63 -6.29 7.59
N ASP A 162 -32.43 -7.16 6.98
CA ASP A 162 -33.80 -6.84 6.57
C ASP A 162 -34.74 -6.49 7.74
N TYR A 163 -34.50 -7.06 8.93
CA TYR A 163 -35.33 -6.82 10.12
C TYR A 163 -35.17 -5.41 10.72
N LEU A 164 -33.99 -4.80 10.61
CA LEU A 164 -33.68 -3.51 11.23
C LEU A 164 -34.13 -2.32 10.35
N ILE A 165 -34.05 -2.48 9.03
CA ILE A 165 -34.44 -1.48 8.02
C ILE A 165 -35.94 -1.18 8.09
N GLU A 166 -36.78 -2.18 8.37
CA GLU A 166 -38.24 -2.00 8.44
C GLU A 166 -38.72 -1.20 9.66
N HIS A 167 -37.91 -1.06 10.72
CA HIS A 167 -38.39 -0.64 12.04
C HIS A 167 -37.74 0.62 12.62
N ILE A 168 -36.74 1.23 11.95
CA ILE A 168 -36.08 2.46 12.41
C ILE A 168 -35.89 3.43 11.23
N GLN A 169 -36.57 4.58 11.27
CA GLN A 169 -36.29 5.69 10.35
C GLN A 169 -35.26 6.64 10.98
N LEU A 170 -33.99 6.36 10.70
CA LEU A 170 -32.88 7.31 10.71
C LEU A 170 -32.14 7.15 9.37
N PRO A 171 -31.40 8.16 8.87
CA PRO A 171 -30.43 7.94 7.80
C PRO A 171 -29.32 7.07 8.37
N VAL A 172 -29.53 5.75 8.35
CA VAL A 172 -28.54 4.78 8.77
C VAL A 172 -27.70 4.51 7.54
N ASP A 173 -26.51 5.08 7.55
CA ASP A 173 -25.39 4.54 6.80
C ASP A 173 -25.18 3.08 7.24
N LEU A 174 -25.37 2.16 6.29
CA LEU A 174 -25.49 0.73 6.56
C LEU A 174 -24.13 0.05 6.71
N ASP A 175 -23.08 0.63 6.13
CA ASP A 175 -21.71 0.11 6.09
C ASP A 175 -20.74 1.28 6.28
N ALA A 176 -19.74 1.14 7.15
CA ALA A 176 -18.80 2.24 7.40
C ALA A 176 -17.89 2.46 6.19
N GLU A 177 -17.88 3.67 5.64
CA GLU A 177 -17.06 4.08 4.51
C GLU A 177 -15.88 4.96 4.93
N LYS A 178 -14.84 4.98 4.10
CA LYS A 178 -13.65 5.80 4.30
C LYS A 178 -13.55 6.86 3.21
N TYR A 179 -13.51 8.13 3.62
CA TYR A 179 -13.42 9.29 2.73
C TYR A 179 -12.11 10.02 2.96
N ALA A 180 -11.51 10.55 1.89
CA ALA A 180 -10.29 11.33 1.98
C ALA A 180 -10.34 12.58 1.12
N ILE A 181 -9.72 13.65 1.60
CA ILE A 181 -9.43 14.84 0.81
C ILE A 181 -7.92 15.05 0.83
N LEU A 182 -7.29 15.03 -0.34
CA LEU A 182 -5.88 15.33 -0.54
C LEU A 182 -5.75 16.71 -1.19
N TYR A 183 -5.31 17.70 -0.42
CA TYR A 183 -5.20 19.07 -0.89
C TYR A 183 -3.74 19.49 -1.08
N SER A 184 -3.42 20.02 -2.26
CA SER A 184 -2.19 20.75 -2.49
C SER A 184 -2.42 21.93 -3.43
N GLY A 185 -2.38 23.12 -2.86
CA GLY A 185 -2.47 24.37 -3.63
C GLY A 185 -1.17 24.77 -4.31
N GLY A 186 -0.77 26.02 -4.12
CA GLY A 186 0.53 26.53 -4.57
C GLY A 186 0.50 28.02 -4.90
N ILE A 187 1.55 28.75 -4.52
CA ILE A 187 1.49 30.21 -4.65
C ILE A 187 1.64 30.64 -6.12
N LYS A 188 2.46 29.93 -6.91
CA LYS A 188 2.74 30.24 -8.32
C LYS A 188 3.59 29.14 -8.96
N PRO A 189 3.65 29.05 -10.31
CA PRO A 189 4.41 28.02 -11.02
C PRO A 189 5.86 27.83 -10.56
N GLU A 190 6.59 28.91 -10.26
CA GLU A 190 8.02 28.79 -9.88
C GLU A 190 8.24 28.25 -8.45
N LYS A 191 7.17 28.13 -7.66
CA LYS A 191 7.19 27.60 -6.30
C LYS A 191 6.42 26.28 -6.17
N ALA A 192 6.00 25.72 -7.29
CA ALA A 192 5.14 24.55 -7.39
C ALA A 192 6.00 23.27 -7.50
N TYR A 193 6.82 23.02 -6.49
CA TYR A 193 7.83 21.96 -6.50
C TYR A 193 7.21 20.56 -6.65
N TYR A 194 7.91 19.65 -7.34
CA TYR A 194 7.43 18.28 -7.57
C TYR A 194 7.22 17.47 -6.30
N ARG A 195 7.86 17.84 -5.19
CA ARG A 195 7.67 17.16 -3.91
C ARG A 195 6.22 17.14 -3.44
N TYR A 196 5.48 18.23 -3.64
CA TYR A 196 4.07 18.31 -3.29
C TYR A 196 3.21 17.34 -4.12
N TRP A 197 3.60 17.06 -5.37
CA TRP A 197 2.91 16.07 -6.18
C TRP A 197 3.26 14.65 -5.76
N ASN A 198 4.54 14.39 -5.44
CA ASN A 198 4.97 13.08 -4.95
C ASN A 198 4.24 12.71 -3.66
N ASP A 199 4.11 13.65 -2.73
CA ASP A 199 3.30 13.51 -1.51
C ASP A 199 1.86 13.06 -1.82
N ILE A 200 1.19 13.74 -2.76
CA ILE A 200 -0.20 13.44 -3.14
C ILE A 200 -0.33 12.05 -3.75
N ILE A 201 0.51 11.69 -4.73
CA ILE A 201 0.44 10.37 -5.40
C ILE A 201 0.60 9.24 -4.38
N TYR A 202 1.59 9.37 -3.48
CA TYR A 202 1.91 8.29 -2.54
C TYR A 202 0.90 8.18 -1.42
N MET A 203 0.38 9.31 -0.94
CA MET A 203 -0.71 9.29 0.02
C MET A 203 -1.98 8.69 -0.61
N HIS A 204 -2.33 9.08 -1.85
CA HIS A 204 -3.45 8.50 -2.59
C HIS A 204 -3.31 6.98 -2.72
N PHE A 205 -2.15 6.51 -3.18
CA PHE A 205 -1.84 5.09 -3.29
C PHE A 205 -1.95 4.36 -1.94
N LEU A 206 -1.40 4.94 -0.88
CA LEU A 206 -1.44 4.35 0.45
C LEU A 206 -2.87 4.27 1.00
N LEU A 207 -3.70 5.29 0.78
CA LEU A 207 -5.11 5.25 1.17
C LEU A 207 -5.86 4.13 0.46
N GLN A 208 -5.64 3.95 -0.85
CA GLN A 208 -6.23 2.82 -1.58
C GLN A 208 -5.79 1.47 -0.99
N MET A 209 -4.51 1.33 -0.63
CA MET A 209 -4.02 0.13 0.06
C MET A 209 -4.65 -0.10 1.43
N LYS A 210 -5.14 0.94 2.10
CA LYS A 210 -5.80 0.90 3.41
C LYS A 210 -7.33 0.83 3.32
N GLY A 211 -7.85 0.60 2.11
CA GLY A 211 -9.26 0.31 1.87
C GLY A 211 -10.13 1.54 1.59
N TYR A 212 -9.54 2.70 1.29
CA TYR A 212 -10.30 3.81 0.74
C TYR A 212 -10.68 3.52 -0.72
N SER A 213 -11.97 3.63 -1.05
CA SER A 213 -12.42 3.59 -2.44
C SER A 213 -11.82 4.77 -3.22
N SER A 214 -11.40 4.55 -4.46
CA SER A 214 -10.92 5.65 -5.32
C SER A 214 -11.96 6.75 -5.49
N ASP A 215 -13.25 6.38 -5.52
CA ASP A 215 -14.35 7.31 -5.70
C ASP A 215 -14.59 8.19 -4.46
N ASN A 216 -14.02 7.80 -3.31
CA ASN A 216 -14.12 8.51 -2.05
C ASN A 216 -12.82 9.29 -1.70
N ILE A 217 -11.83 9.31 -2.60
CA ILE A 217 -10.59 10.09 -2.43
C ILE A 217 -10.64 11.31 -3.36
N TYR A 218 -10.85 12.49 -2.79
CA TYR A 218 -10.95 13.75 -3.52
C TYR A 218 -9.59 14.43 -3.58
N VAL A 219 -8.99 14.48 -4.77
CA VAL A 219 -7.71 15.15 -5.01
C VAL A 219 -7.96 16.58 -5.52
N VAL A 220 -7.56 17.54 -4.70
CA VAL A 220 -7.72 18.98 -4.97
C VAL A 220 -6.34 19.60 -5.15
N TYR A 221 -5.94 19.81 -6.42
CA TYR A 221 -4.55 20.09 -6.76
C TYR A 221 -4.39 21.23 -7.76
N LYS A 222 -3.52 22.19 -7.46
CA LYS A 222 -3.12 23.33 -8.32
C LYS A 222 -4.23 23.83 -9.27
N ASP A 223 -4.08 23.57 -10.56
CA ASP A 223 -4.98 23.99 -11.63
C ASP A 223 -5.99 22.94 -12.06
N GLY A 224 -6.12 21.86 -11.30
CA GLY A 224 -7.00 20.73 -11.59
C GLY A 224 -6.35 19.71 -12.53
N VAL A 225 -5.03 19.81 -12.76
CA VAL A 225 -4.29 18.91 -13.66
C VAL A 225 -3.16 18.24 -12.89
N GLY A 226 -3.16 16.91 -12.84
CA GLY A 226 -2.08 16.13 -12.26
C GLY A 226 -0.79 16.21 -13.09
N GLU A 227 0.36 15.97 -12.46
CA GLU A 227 1.66 15.94 -13.17
C GLU A 227 1.94 14.57 -13.84
N ASP A 228 1.04 13.60 -13.65
CA ASP A 228 1.09 12.27 -14.25
C ASP A 228 -0.32 11.82 -14.74
N PRO A 229 -0.41 10.80 -15.61
CA PRO A 229 -1.68 10.37 -16.19
C PRO A 229 -2.45 9.33 -15.36
N TYR A 230 -1.96 8.93 -14.18
CA TYR A 230 -2.49 7.82 -13.39
C TYR A 230 -3.22 8.27 -12.13
N THR A 231 -2.76 9.35 -11.48
CA THR A 231 -3.42 9.89 -10.29
C THR A 231 -4.50 10.89 -10.71
N PRO A 232 -5.78 10.62 -10.42
CA PRO A 232 -6.85 11.55 -10.76
C PRO A 232 -6.71 12.86 -9.97
N VAL A 233 -7.11 13.97 -10.59
CA VAL A 233 -7.31 15.25 -9.93
C VAL A 233 -8.75 15.67 -10.20
N ASP A 234 -9.53 15.81 -9.15
CA ASP A 234 -10.97 16.06 -9.24
C ASP A 234 -11.28 17.54 -9.38
N TYR A 235 -10.51 18.38 -8.67
CA TYR A 235 -10.75 19.81 -8.61
C TYR A 235 -9.46 20.65 -8.60
N PRO A 236 -9.51 21.89 -9.13
CA PRO A 236 -8.42 22.85 -8.94
C PRO A 236 -8.37 23.30 -7.47
N ALA A 237 -7.19 23.68 -6.97
CA ALA A 237 -6.98 24.07 -5.59
C ALA A 237 -7.43 25.52 -5.28
N THR A 238 -8.74 25.69 -5.17
CA THR A 238 -9.42 26.96 -4.90
C THR A 238 -10.33 26.85 -3.67
N HIS A 239 -10.77 27.98 -3.11
CA HIS A 239 -11.79 27.99 -2.07
C HIS A 239 -13.09 27.30 -2.53
N ALA A 240 -13.56 27.65 -3.73
CA ALA A 240 -14.83 27.13 -4.26
C ALA A 240 -14.82 25.61 -4.44
N SER A 241 -13.67 25.03 -4.76
CA SER A 241 -13.51 23.57 -4.87
C SER A 241 -13.66 22.90 -3.52
N LEU A 242 -13.01 23.40 -2.47
CA LEU A 242 -13.18 22.84 -1.13
C LEU A 242 -14.58 23.08 -0.56
N ASP A 243 -15.18 24.25 -0.81
CA ASP A 243 -16.60 24.49 -0.49
C ASP A 243 -17.50 23.43 -1.13
N THR A 244 -17.21 23.07 -2.38
CA THR A 244 -17.97 22.04 -3.12
C THR A 244 -17.77 20.65 -2.51
N VAL A 245 -16.52 20.24 -2.29
CA VAL A 245 -16.19 18.91 -1.76
C VAL A 245 -16.74 18.73 -0.35
N PHE A 246 -16.53 19.69 0.56
CA PHE A 246 -17.07 19.60 1.91
C PHE A 246 -18.60 19.66 1.93
N ALA A 247 -19.24 20.44 1.04
CA ALA A 247 -20.70 20.43 0.92
C ALA A 247 -21.23 19.06 0.48
N GLN A 248 -20.55 18.37 -0.45
CA GLN A 248 -20.91 17.01 -0.85
C GLN A 248 -20.76 16.03 0.32
N LEU A 249 -19.58 16.00 0.94
CA LEU A 249 -19.30 15.09 2.05
C LEU A 249 -20.22 15.34 3.26
N SER A 250 -20.63 16.57 3.53
CA SER A 250 -21.57 16.88 4.62
C SER A 250 -22.96 16.24 4.45
N VAL A 251 -23.31 15.87 3.22
CA VAL A 251 -24.56 15.20 2.87
C VAL A 251 -24.38 13.69 2.74
N GLU A 252 -23.22 13.26 2.23
CA GLU A 252 -22.91 11.85 1.96
C GLU A 252 -22.48 11.09 3.21
N MET A 253 -21.65 11.70 4.06
CA MET A 253 -21.04 11.03 5.21
C MET A 253 -22.01 10.89 6.39
N GLY A 254 -22.01 9.71 7.00
CA GLY A 254 -22.73 9.34 8.20
C GLY A 254 -21.82 9.11 9.42
N ALA A 255 -22.44 8.92 10.60
CA ALA A 255 -21.73 8.82 11.88
C ALA A 255 -20.84 7.56 12.04
N ARG A 256 -20.83 6.66 11.07
CA ARG A 256 -19.94 5.47 11.05
C ARG A 256 -18.74 5.66 10.12
N ASP A 257 -18.79 6.67 9.25
CA ASP A 257 -17.74 6.95 8.28
C ASP A 257 -16.52 7.59 8.92
N THR A 258 -15.43 7.62 8.18
CA THR A 258 -14.18 8.26 8.61
C THR A 258 -13.69 9.24 7.55
N LEU A 259 -13.09 10.34 7.99
CA LEU A 259 -12.48 11.34 7.11
C LEU A 259 -10.97 11.41 7.30
N PHE A 260 -10.21 11.27 6.22
CA PHE A 260 -8.79 11.61 6.17
C PHE A 260 -8.59 12.94 5.44
N PHE A 261 -8.22 13.99 6.16
CA PHE A 261 -7.94 15.30 5.57
C PHE A 261 -6.44 15.56 5.57
N TYR A 262 -5.86 15.66 4.37
CA TYR A 262 -4.42 15.81 4.16
C TYR A 262 -4.11 17.08 3.38
N THR A 263 -3.18 17.87 3.87
CA THR A 263 -2.74 19.09 3.21
C THR A 263 -1.23 19.11 3.08
N THR A 264 -0.74 19.28 1.85
CA THR A 264 0.67 19.59 1.55
C THR A 264 0.76 20.88 0.74
N ASN A 265 1.97 21.38 0.47
CA ASN A 265 2.29 22.68 -0.17
C ASN A 265 2.53 23.85 0.81
N HIS A 266 2.48 25.09 0.31
CA HIS A 266 2.82 26.30 1.08
C HIS A 266 1.72 26.70 2.07
N GLY A 267 2.14 27.28 3.19
CA GLY A 267 1.25 27.82 4.22
C GLY A 267 1.88 28.99 4.95
N GLY A 268 1.13 29.57 5.88
CA GLY A 268 1.65 30.57 6.79
C GLY A 268 0.63 31.03 7.81
N ASN A 269 0.93 32.12 8.49
CA ASN A 269 0.13 32.63 9.60
C ASN A 269 -1.34 32.97 9.25
N GLY A 270 -1.65 33.12 7.95
CA GLY A 270 -3.00 33.35 7.42
C GLY A 270 -3.77 32.08 7.04
N GLY A 271 -3.11 30.93 6.88
CA GLY A 271 -3.73 29.67 6.50
C GLY A 271 -2.97 28.94 5.39
N ILE A 272 -3.68 28.08 4.65
CA ILE A 272 -3.14 27.22 3.59
C ILE A 272 -3.17 27.97 2.25
N SER A 273 -2.09 27.88 1.46
CA SER A 273 -2.04 28.58 0.17
C SER A 273 -2.93 27.92 -0.87
N VAL A 274 -3.78 28.72 -1.52
CA VAL A 274 -4.51 28.35 -2.74
C VAL A 274 -3.64 28.51 -3.98
N TRP A 275 -4.10 27.98 -5.12
CA TRP A 275 -3.47 28.22 -6.41
C TRP A 275 -3.75 29.65 -6.92
N ASP A 276 -2.91 30.63 -6.54
CA ASP A 276 -3.11 32.06 -6.83
C ASP A 276 -3.47 32.39 -8.29
N PRO A 277 -2.86 31.75 -9.32
CA PRO A 277 -3.25 31.97 -10.70
C PRO A 277 -4.72 31.65 -11.03
N MET A 278 -5.37 30.76 -10.26
CA MET A 278 -6.80 30.44 -10.38
C MET A 278 -7.66 31.06 -9.29
N ASP A 279 -7.09 31.33 -8.11
CA ASP A 279 -7.78 31.89 -6.96
C ASP A 279 -6.85 32.83 -6.19
N SER A 280 -7.05 34.13 -6.34
CA SER A 280 -6.25 35.17 -5.67
C SER A 280 -6.95 35.80 -4.46
N SER A 281 -7.97 35.12 -3.91
CA SER A 281 -8.78 35.64 -2.81
C SER A 281 -8.11 35.56 -1.43
N GLY A 282 -6.97 34.87 -1.33
CA GLY A 282 -6.17 34.74 -0.11
C GLY A 282 -5.93 33.29 0.26
N ALA A 283 -5.40 33.06 1.46
CA ALA A 283 -5.21 31.70 1.98
C ALA A 283 -6.55 31.12 2.46
N LEU A 284 -6.67 29.78 2.40
CA LEU A 284 -7.71 29.05 3.12
C LEU A 284 -7.51 29.28 4.62
N THR A 285 -8.38 30.05 5.24
CA THR A 285 -8.19 30.49 6.62
C THR A 285 -8.44 29.36 7.62
N HIS A 286 -7.83 29.46 8.80
CA HIS A 286 -8.07 28.52 9.91
C HIS A 286 -9.56 28.37 10.24
N ALA A 287 -10.32 29.46 10.19
CA ALA A 287 -11.76 29.45 10.46
C ALA A 287 -12.54 28.69 9.37
N GLN A 288 -12.23 28.90 8.09
CA GLN A 288 -12.88 28.16 7.01
C GLN A 288 -12.60 26.65 7.10
N VAL A 289 -11.36 26.26 7.39
CA VAL A 289 -11.01 24.85 7.58
C VAL A 289 -11.74 24.26 8.80
N SER A 290 -11.86 25.01 9.90
CA SER A 290 -12.67 24.60 11.05
C SER A 290 -14.14 24.41 10.67
N ASP A 291 -14.75 25.39 10.00
CA ASP A 291 -16.16 25.35 9.61
C ASP A 291 -16.46 24.15 8.69
N TRP A 292 -15.54 23.85 7.75
CA TRP A 292 -15.64 22.69 6.88
C TRP A 292 -15.58 21.37 7.66
N LEU A 293 -14.58 21.21 8.53
CA LEU A 293 -14.46 20.00 9.35
C LEU A 293 -15.63 19.86 10.33
N ASP A 294 -16.15 20.94 10.89
CA ASP A 294 -17.30 20.93 11.81
C ASP A 294 -18.62 20.60 11.10
N SER A 295 -18.67 20.74 9.78
CA SER A 295 -19.86 20.41 8.97
C SER A 295 -20.03 18.92 8.70
N ILE A 296 -18.99 18.11 8.92
CA ILE A 296 -18.99 16.68 8.60
C ILE A 296 -19.44 15.86 9.81
N THR A 297 -20.39 14.95 9.59
CA THR A 297 -20.77 13.92 10.56
C THR A 297 -19.99 12.65 10.25
N CYS A 298 -19.17 12.17 11.19
CA CYS A 298 -18.35 10.96 11.04
C CYS A 298 -18.02 10.37 12.42
N ASP A 299 -17.50 9.14 12.45
CA ASP A 299 -16.99 8.51 13.66
C ASP A 299 -15.74 9.25 14.15
N HIS A 300 -14.73 9.39 13.28
CA HIS A 300 -13.52 10.14 13.57
C HIS A 300 -12.87 10.74 12.31
N MET A 301 -11.95 11.66 12.53
CA MET A 301 -11.12 12.26 11.49
C MET A 301 -9.64 12.10 11.79
N ILE A 302 -8.86 11.85 10.75
CA ILE A 302 -7.41 11.92 10.76
C ILE A 302 -7.03 13.14 9.93
N ILE A 303 -6.30 14.07 10.53
CA ILE A 303 -5.96 15.35 9.91
C ILE A 303 -4.44 15.51 9.91
N VAL A 304 -3.85 15.56 8.72
CA VAL A 304 -2.39 15.63 8.53
C VAL A 304 -2.05 16.89 7.75
N MET A 305 -1.23 17.76 8.32
CA MET A 305 -0.96 19.09 7.78
C MET A 305 0.54 19.38 7.67
N GLU A 306 1.04 19.40 6.44
CA GLU A 306 2.47 19.54 6.14
C GLU A 306 2.93 21.00 6.03
N GLN A 307 2.08 21.91 5.58
CA GLN A 307 2.47 23.28 5.25
C GLN A 307 3.08 24.07 6.42
N CYS A 308 3.88 25.09 6.12
CA CYS A 308 4.42 26.01 7.13
C CYS A 308 3.32 26.56 8.05
N VAL A 309 3.64 26.72 9.33
CA VAL A 309 2.73 27.21 10.39
C VAL A 309 1.53 26.27 10.62
N SER A 310 1.65 24.98 10.24
CA SER A 310 0.56 23.99 10.38
C SER A 310 0.11 23.79 11.83
N GLY A 311 1.02 23.82 12.81
CA GLY A 311 0.68 23.71 14.23
C GLY A 311 -0.31 24.75 14.75
N LYS A 312 -0.41 25.90 14.07
CA LYS A 312 -1.39 26.94 14.40
C LYS A 312 -2.83 26.49 14.19
N PHE A 313 -3.09 25.52 13.30
CA PHE A 313 -4.43 25.00 13.07
C PHE A 313 -4.99 24.28 14.30
N ILE A 314 -4.14 23.65 15.12
CA ILE A 314 -4.58 22.78 16.23
C ILE A 314 -5.59 23.50 17.14
N GLN A 315 -5.35 24.76 17.51
CA GLN A 315 -6.27 25.51 18.39
C GLN A 315 -7.64 25.82 17.76
N TYR A 316 -7.75 25.73 16.43
CA TYR A 316 -8.99 25.98 15.69
C TYR A 316 -9.74 24.68 15.39
N ILE A 317 -9.02 23.62 15.02
CA ILE A 317 -9.63 22.40 14.48
C ILE A 317 -9.70 21.24 15.48
N SER A 318 -9.14 21.37 16.69
CA SER A 318 -9.23 20.33 17.71
C SER A 318 -10.69 20.02 18.06
N ALA A 319 -11.03 18.73 18.13
CA ALA A 319 -12.32 18.21 18.56
C ALA A 319 -12.14 16.79 19.11
N ALA A 320 -13.13 16.30 19.86
CA ALA A 320 -13.06 15.02 20.57
C ALA A 320 -12.88 13.78 19.67
N ASN A 321 -13.20 13.88 18.38
CA ASN A 321 -13.10 12.79 17.41
C ASN A 321 -12.04 13.04 16.32
N ARG A 322 -11.06 13.92 16.56
CA ARG A 322 -10.04 14.30 15.57
C ARG A 322 -8.66 13.95 16.08
N VAL A 323 -7.88 13.22 15.27
CA VAL A 323 -6.45 13.02 15.46
C VAL A 323 -5.72 13.96 14.50
N ILE A 324 -4.98 14.92 15.03
CA ILE A 324 -4.32 15.98 14.27
C ILE A 324 -2.81 15.83 14.37
N LEU A 325 -2.15 15.83 13.21
CA LEU A 325 -0.70 15.72 13.04
C LEU A 325 -0.24 16.90 12.18
N THR A 326 0.73 17.68 12.67
CA THR A 326 1.26 18.83 11.93
C THR A 326 2.78 18.74 11.81
N ALA A 327 3.33 19.13 10.66
CA ALA A 327 4.78 19.08 10.40
C ALA A 327 5.60 20.06 11.24
N CYS A 328 5.02 21.21 11.61
CA CYS A 328 5.76 22.23 12.35
C CYS A 328 4.87 22.95 13.38
N SER A 329 5.47 23.73 14.27
CA SER A 329 4.73 24.51 15.27
C SER A 329 4.10 25.79 14.68
N ASP A 330 3.37 26.54 15.51
CA ASP A 330 2.55 27.71 15.11
C ASP A 330 3.34 28.95 14.63
N GLY A 331 4.67 28.89 14.66
CA GLY A 331 5.56 29.96 14.21
C GLY A 331 6.71 29.48 13.31
N GLU A 332 6.71 28.21 12.92
CA GLU A 332 7.80 27.58 12.18
C GLU A 332 7.49 27.40 10.69
N SER A 333 8.54 27.22 9.91
CA SER A 333 8.41 26.72 8.54
C SER A 333 8.48 25.20 8.55
N SER A 334 7.82 24.57 7.59
CA SER A 334 8.10 23.18 7.24
C SER A 334 9.08 23.09 6.08
N PHE A 335 9.67 21.91 5.87
CA PHE A 335 10.79 21.71 4.97
C PHE A 335 10.63 20.50 4.05
N GLY A 336 11.19 20.65 2.86
CA GLY A 336 11.52 19.52 2.01
C GLY A 336 12.65 18.67 2.62
N CYS A 337 12.65 17.37 2.33
CA CYS A 337 13.71 16.46 2.76
C CYS A 337 15.11 16.96 2.37
N ASP A 338 16.11 16.59 3.16
CA ASP A 338 17.50 16.91 2.88
C ASP A 338 18.22 15.81 2.08
N THR A 339 17.86 14.54 2.28
CA THR A 339 18.56 13.38 1.69
C THR A 339 17.66 12.40 0.96
N GLU A 340 16.38 12.35 1.29
CA GLU A 340 15.37 11.39 0.83
C GLU A 340 14.78 11.77 -0.53
N GLY A 341 15.13 12.95 -1.06
CA GLY A 341 14.79 13.36 -2.42
C GLY A 341 13.74 14.46 -2.47
N GLN A 342 12.82 14.35 -3.42
CA GLN A 342 11.81 15.37 -3.68
C GLN A 342 10.54 15.03 -2.89
N TRP A 343 10.59 15.25 -1.58
CA TRP A 343 9.48 15.04 -0.64
C TRP A 343 9.47 16.15 0.40
N ASP A 344 8.35 16.33 1.09
CA ASP A 344 8.31 17.09 2.34
C ASP A 344 8.62 16.17 3.55
N GLU A 345 9.42 16.67 4.49
CA GLU A 345 10.15 15.85 5.48
C GLU A 345 9.21 15.06 6.39
N PHE A 346 8.34 15.77 7.11
CA PHE A 346 7.44 15.14 8.05
C PHE A 346 6.53 14.12 7.38
N VAL A 347 5.85 14.49 6.28
CA VAL A 347 4.95 13.58 5.56
C VAL A 347 5.67 12.42 4.88
N TYR A 348 6.93 12.58 4.44
CA TYR A 348 7.74 11.47 3.94
C TYR A 348 7.88 10.36 4.99
N HIS A 349 8.26 10.74 6.22
CA HIS A 349 8.45 9.77 7.31
C HIS A 349 7.09 9.22 7.79
N PHE A 350 6.05 10.05 7.83
CA PHE A 350 4.68 9.61 8.16
C PHE A 350 4.16 8.54 7.17
N MET A 351 4.26 8.78 5.87
CA MET A 351 3.86 7.80 4.86
C MET A 351 4.74 6.54 4.91
N SER A 352 6.05 6.69 5.16
CA SER A 352 6.96 5.56 5.34
C SER A 352 6.55 4.68 6.52
N ALA A 353 6.16 5.28 7.65
CA ALA A 353 5.67 4.57 8.83
C ALA A 353 4.44 3.70 8.48
N LEU A 354 3.47 4.28 7.78
CA LEU A 354 2.22 3.60 7.44
C LEU A 354 2.38 2.48 6.40
N TYR A 355 3.40 2.61 5.55
CA TYR A 355 3.76 1.62 4.54
C TYR A 355 4.65 0.49 5.10
N GLY A 356 5.41 0.76 6.15
CA GLY A 356 6.36 -0.19 6.78
C GLY A 356 7.73 -0.26 6.10
N PHE A 357 7.95 0.50 5.03
CA PHE A 357 9.24 0.69 4.38
C PHE A 357 9.47 2.17 4.08
N LYS A 358 10.74 2.58 4.07
CA LYS A 358 11.08 3.94 3.64
C LYS A 358 10.70 4.14 2.17
N LEU A 359 9.96 5.22 1.90
CA LEU A 359 9.54 5.60 0.56
C LEU A 359 10.75 5.90 -0.35
N PRO A 360 10.58 5.92 -1.70
CA PRO A 360 11.68 6.05 -2.63
C PRO A 360 12.61 7.25 -2.34
N GLY A 361 13.89 6.94 -2.20
CA GLY A 361 14.94 7.88 -1.77
C GLY A 361 15.49 7.58 -0.37
N GLY A 362 14.78 6.77 0.44
CA GLY A 362 15.29 6.16 1.66
C GLY A 362 15.73 4.70 1.48
N LEU A 363 16.51 4.19 2.44
CA LEU A 363 16.97 2.79 2.48
C LEU A 363 16.48 2.10 3.77
N GLY A 364 15.84 0.94 3.61
CA GLY A 364 15.49 0.02 4.70
C GLY A 364 14.02 0.09 5.16
N ASP A 365 13.74 -0.68 6.20
CA ASP A 365 12.42 -0.78 6.82
C ASP A 365 12.08 0.50 7.60
N ALA A 366 10.78 0.78 7.72
CA ALA A 366 10.25 1.85 8.56
C ALA A 366 9.48 1.19 9.72
N ASP A 367 10.21 0.78 10.75
CA ASP A 367 9.65 0.08 11.91
C ASP A 367 8.97 1.08 12.85
N ALA A 368 7.67 1.29 12.62
CA ALA A 368 6.82 2.17 13.39
C ALA A 368 5.85 1.41 14.34
N ASP A 369 5.79 0.07 14.29
CA ASP A 369 4.94 -0.76 15.16
C ASP A 369 5.60 -0.90 16.55
N TYR A 370 5.69 0.22 17.26
CA TYR A 370 6.34 0.30 18.56
C TYR A 370 5.61 -0.53 19.63
N TYR A 371 4.33 -0.85 19.42
CA TYR A 371 3.55 -1.70 20.32
C TYR A 371 3.53 -3.18 19.91
N SER A 372 4.08 -3.52 18.74
CA SER A 372 4.15 -4.88 18.21
C SER A 372 2.78 -5.56 18.12
N ASP A 373 1.74 -4.80 17.74
CA ASP A 373 0.38 -5.30 17.60
C ASP A 373 0.02 -5.65 16.14
N GLY A 374 0.97 -5.44 15.21
CA GLY A 374 0.84 -5.75 13.79
C GLY A 374 0.15 -4.65 12.99
N GLN A 375 -0.16 -3.50 13.58
CA GLN A 375 -0.75 -2.34 12.93
C GLN A 375 0.03 -1.07 13.28
N ILE A 376 -0.15 -0.02 12.49
CA ILE A 376 0.47 1.28 12.73
C ILE A 376 -0.64 2.27 13.09
N SER A 377 -0.75 2.57 14.36
CA SER A 377 -1.68 3.58 14.88
C SER A 377 -1.26 4.99 14.45
N MET A 378 -2.18 5.96 14.47
CA MET A 378 -1.84 7.34 14.14
C MET A 378 -0.83 7.96 15.11
N ARG A 379 -0.82 7.51 16.37
CA ARG A 379 0.21 7.91 17.33
C ARG A 379 1.58 7.34 16.96
N GLU A 380 1.66 6.07 16.58
CA GLU A 380 2.90 5.44 16.11
C GLU A 380 3.44 6.10 14.85
N ALA A 381 2.57 6.37 13.88
CA ALA A 381 2.92 7.08 12.65
C ALA A 381 3.50 8.48 12.96
N PHE A 382 2.87 9.23 13.87
CA PHE A 382 3.39 10.51 14.34
C PHE A 382 4.75 10.38 15.02
N ILE A 383 4.89 9.43 15.97
CA ILE A 383 6.14 9.24 16.71
C ILE A 383 7.27 8.91 15.73
N TYR A 384 7.02 7.99 14.80
CA TYR A 384 8.01 7.63 13.79
C TYR A 384 8.40 8.86 12.97
N ALA A 385 7.42 9.61 12.45
CA ALA A 385 7.67 10.81 11.66
C ALA A 385 8.51 11.83 12.42
N ALA A 386 8.09 12.19 13.62
CA ALA A 386 8.75 13.24 14.42
C ALA A 386 10.13 12.83 14.98
N VAL A 387 10.40 11.53 15.15
CA VAL A 387 11.73 11.04 15.57
C VAL A 387 12.71 11.00 14.40
N HIS A 388 12.23 10.74 13.18
CA HIS A 388 13.06 10.65 11.98
C HIS A 388 13.22 11.97 11.25
N ASP A 389 12.40 12.96 11.57
CA ASP A 389 12.54 14.34 11.12
C ASP A 389 13.94 14.89 11.44
N SER A 390 14.66 15.23 10.38
CA SER A 390 16.03 15.75 10.43
C SER A 390 16.10 17.27 10.23
N ARG A 391 14.96 17.92 9.96
CA ARG A 391 14.87 19.33 9.60
C ARG A 391 14.62 20.19 10.85
N GLU A 392 14.78 21.51 10.70
CA GLU A 392 14.57 22.47 11.80
C GLU A 392 13.08 22.82 11.92
N GLU A 393 12.25 21.81 12.14
CA GLU A 393 10.80 21.92 12.36
C GLU A 393 10.38 21.12 13.60
N THR A 394 9.29 21.54 14.24
CA THR A 394 8.76 20.84 15.42
C THR A 394 7.39 20.24 15.11
N PRO A 395 7.30 18.95 14.72
CA PRO A 395 6.03 18.30 14.53
C PRO A 395 5.18 18.27 15.81
N LEU A 396 3.87 18.49 15.68
CA LEU A 396 2.91 18.49 16.79
C LEU A 396 1.78 17.49 16.57
N TYR A 397 1.28 16.96 17.69
CA TYR A 397 0.18 16.00 17.75
C TYR A 397 -0.92 16.49 18.69
N CYS A 398 -2.19 16.28 18.33
CA CYS A 398 -3.33 16.58 19.20
C CYS A 398 -4.51 15.67 18.89
N ASP A 399 -5.10 15.03 19.91
CA ASP A 399 -6.21 14.10 19.74
C ASP A 399 -7.23 14.12 20.89
N ASN A 400 -7.23 15.18 21.70
CA ASN A 400 -7.92 15.23 22.98
C ASN A 400 -8.75 16.51 23.20
N ASP A 401 -9.09 17.23 22.14
CA ASP A 401 -9.93 18.45 22.16
C ASP A 401 -9.38 19.60 23.05
N THR A 402 -8.07 19.60 23.33
CA THR A 402 -7.48 20.66 24.18
C THR A 402 -7.09 21.91 23.39
N GLY A 403 -7.02 21.81 22.05
CA GLY A 403 -6.46 22.86 21.20
C GLY A 403 -4.94 23.07 21.41
N VAL A 404 -4.25 22.17 22.11
CA VAL A 404 -2.81 22.27 22.40
C VAL A 404 -2.06 21.13 21.72
N GLY A 405 -1.12 21.48 20.83
CA GLY A 405 -0.24 20.51 20.19
C GLY A 405 0.87 20.03 21.12
N LEU A 406 1.13 18.73 21.10
CA LEU A 406 2.20 18.07 21.84
C LEU A 406 3.35 17.71 20.89
N SER A 407 4.58 18.04 21.28
CA SER A 407 5.76 17.54 20.58
C SER A 407 6.00 16.05 20.89
N VAL A 408 6.94 15.43 20.18
CA VAL A 408 7.21 13.99 20.23
C VAL A 408 7.47 13.44 21.64
N GLY A 409 8.16 14.18 22.52
CA GLY A 409 8.47 13.73 23.88
C GLY A 409 7.22 13.38 24.70
N PRO A 410 6.31 14.34 24.95
CA PRO A 410 5.03 14.07 25.61
C PRO A 410 4.19 12.99 24.93
N VAL A 411 4.22 12.89 23.59
CA VAL A 411 3.46 11.86 22.87
C VAL A 411 4.04 10.46 23.09
N VAL A 412 5.37 10.31 23.14
CA VAL A 412 6.03 9.02 23.42
C VAL A 412 5.74 8.53 24.83
N PHE A 413 5.81 9.40 25.84
CA PHE A 413 5.68 9.00 27.25
C PHE A 413 4.26 9.13 27.81
N GLY A 414 3.35 9.74 27.08
CA GLY A 414 1.94 9.87 27.45
C GLY A 414 1.15 8.57 27.25
N THR A 415 -0.10 8.59 27.69
CA THR A 415 -1.05 7.45 27.60
C THR A 415 -2.47 7.95 27.39
N GLY A 416 -3.34 7.12 26.81
CA GLY A 416 -4.76 7.43 26.65
C GLY A 416 -5.01 8.34 25.44
N PHE A 417 -4.17 8.21 24.43
CA PHE A 417 -4.34 8.89 23.16
C PHE A 417 -5.45 8.20 22.39
N LEU A 418 -6.42 8.97 21.87
CA LEU A 418 -7.40 8.47 20.90
C LEU A 418 -6.69 7.79 19.74
N GLY A 419 -5.60 8.39 19.24
CA GLY A 419 -4.87 7.83 18.11
C GLY A 419 -4.04 6.59 18.39
N ASP A 420 -4.06 6.03 19.62
CA ASP A 420 -3.63 4.64 19.88
C ASP A 420 -4.59 3.62 19.22
N THR A 421 -5.85 4.01 18.96
CA THR A 421 -6.89 3.13 18.39
C THR A 421 -7.36 3.54 17.00
N ILE A 422 -6.75 4.59 16.42
CA ILE A 422 -7.10 5.09 15.10
C ILE A 422 -6.04 4.64 14.09
N PHE A 423 -6.51 4.04 13.00
CA PHE A 423 -5.71 3.45 11.92
C PHE A 423 -6.25 3.94 10.58
N LEU A 424 -5.42 3.86 9.53
CA LEU A 424 -5.89 4.12 8.17
C LEU A 424 -6.82 3.06 7.63
#